data_AF-A0A8C0A361-F1
#
_entry.id   AF-A0A8C0A361-F1
#
_cell.length_a   1.000
_cell.length_b   1.000
_cell.length_c   1.000
_cell.angle_alpha   90.00
_cell.angle_beta   90.00
_cell.angle_gamma   90.00
#
_symmetry.space_group_name_H-M   'P 1'
#
loop_
_entity.id
_entity.type
_entity.pdbx_description
1 polymer ?
#
loop_
_entity_poly.entity_id
_entity_poly.type
_entity_poly.pdbx_seq_one_letter_code
_entity_poly.pdbx_strand_id
1 'polypeptide(L)'
;MALLTAQGVKKVFQFQKPEGREHLRRLLNWEEFDELRDSRRSILLDTLYESIIFAVGKGFPWREVAQVVKFTEELLKETKGCSITEAVTILGNKLRDYQGQFNTTHLLALCDYFHNTFIRHYKLYQYVLGQDQDVNLTVTNLEVCTPPQPLPLAEGKDREVWKHEQQLEELSTAEVQKRTNMLLLKGALRLEQQHLLQETFSQLPGRRHQTLNREELEKLITEAIHIQIECLKELLQYEIQITFDILDLKLQKKTLNLNAPIPPLVPIAGQSGQDEALKLSKTNKGKKAKAKK
;
A
#
# COMPACT_ATOMS: atom_id res chain seq x y z
N MET A 1 -7.38 -34.43 27.48
CA MET A 1 -8.81 -34.30 27.83
C MET A 1 -9.15 -32.81 27.91
N ALA A 2 -9.60 -32.21 26.81
CA ALA A 2 -10.04 -30.82 26.79
C ALA A 2 -11.40 -30.72 27.50
N LEU A 3 -11.46 -30.05 28.66
CA LEU A 3 -12.70 -29.89 29.42
C LEU A 3 -13.46 -28.67 28.89
N LEU A 4 -14.34 -28.90 27.91
CA LEU A 4 -15.38 -27.93 27.54
C LEU A 4 -16.24 -27.65 28.78
N THR A 5 -16.01 -26.50 29.41
CA THR A 5 -16.80 -26.04 30.56
C THR A 5 -17.97 -25.19 30.09
N ALA A 6 -19.07 -25.20 30.84
CA ALA A 6 -20.25 -24.38 30.57
C ALA A 6 -19.90 -22.87 30.42
N GLN A 7 -18.92 -22.40 31.19
CA GLN A 7 -18.44 -21.01 31.12
C GLN A 7 -17.60 -20.74 29.87
N GLY A 8 -16.78 -21.70 29.43
CA GLY A 8 -16.01 -21.59 28.18
C GLY A 8 -16.93 -21.49 26.97
N VAL A 9 -17.93 -22.38 26.88
CA VAL A 9 -18.87 -22.38 25.75
C VAL A 9 -19.77 -21.14 25.74
N LYS A 10 -20.13 -20.61 26.92
CA LYS A 10 -20.82 -19.32 27.02
C LYS A 10 -19.99 -18.16 26.44
N LYS A 11 -18.68 -18.14 26.66
CA LYS A 11 -17.79 -17.13 26.08
C LYS A 11 -17.71 -17.26 24.56
N VAL A 12 -17.65 -18.49 24.02
CA VAL A 12 -17.69 -18.74 22.56
C VAL A 12 -18.90 -18.06 21.90
N PHE A 13 -20.07 -18.15 22.51
CA PHE A 13 -21.29 -17.53 22.00
C PHE A 13 -21.31 -15.99 22.12
N GLN A 14 -20.61 -15.42 23.09
CA GLN A 14 -20.58 -13.97 23.31
C GLN A 14 -19.72 -13.21 22.30
N PHE A 15 -18.73 -13.89 21.70
CA PHE A 15 -17.85 -13.30 20.71
C PHE A 15 -18.45 -13.32 19.31
N GLN A 16 -17.96 -12.45 18.43
CA GLN A 16 -18.30 -12.54 17.00
C GLN A 16 -17.76 -13.84 16.41
N LYS A 17 -18.38 -14.37 15.34
CA LYS A 17 -18.05 -15.68 14.74
C LYS A 17 -16.53 -15.97 14.62
N PRO A 18 -15.66 -15.10 14.07
CA PRO A 18 -14.24 -15.40 13.94
C PRO A 18 -13.54 -15.55 15.31
N GLU A 19 -13.81 -14.64 16.24
CA GLU A 19 -13.24 -14.66 17.60
C GLU A 19 -13.79 -15.84 18.43
N GLY A 20 -15.07 -16.17 18.26
CA GLY A 20 -15.72 -17.30 18.91
C GLY A 20 -15.15 -18.64 18.46
N ARG A 21 -14.91 -18.81 17.15
CA ARG A 21 -14.24 -20.00 16.58
C ARG A 21 -12.84 -20.16 17.14
N GLU A 22 -12.06 -19.09 17.17
CA GLU A 22 -10.71 -19.11 17.73
C GLU A 22 -10.71 -19.42 19.22
N HIS A 23 -11.69 -18.91 19.97
CA HIS A 23 -11.88 -19.28 21.38
C HIS A 23 -12.25 -20.76 21.55
N LEU A 24 -13.11 -21.31 20.69
CA LEU A 24 -13.50 -22.72 20.69
C LEU A 24 -12.30 -23.63 20.40
N ARG A 25 -11.47 -23.27 19.42
CA ARG A 25 -10.22 -23.98 19.10
C ARG A 25 -9.32 -24.11 20.33
N ARG A 26 -9.12 -23.01 21.07
CA ARG A 26 -8.32 -23.00 22.31
C ARG A 26 -8.94 -23.89 23.39
N LEU A 27 -10.27 -23.88 23.54
CA LEU A 27 -10.95 -24.74 24.50
C LEU A 27 -10.82 -26.23 24.18
N LEU A 28 -10.73 -26.58 22.90
CA LEU A 28 -10.53 -27.95 22.42
C LEU A 28 -9.05 -28.39 22.45
N ASN A 29 -8.12 -27.49 22.82
CA ASN A 29 -6.66 -27.69 22.74
C ASN A 29 -6.19 -28.10 21.33
N TRP A 30 -6.80 -27.56 20.28
CA TRP A 30 -6.33 -27.77 18.91
C TRP A 30 -5.15 -26.85 18.61
N GLU A 31 -4.16 -27.33 17.86
CA GLU A 31 -3.04 -26.51 17.39
C GLU A 31 -3.53 -25.34 16.51
N GLU A 32 -2.76 -24.26 16.46
CA GLU A 32 -3.01 -23.19 15.49
C GLU A 32 -2.81 -23.74 14.09
N PHE A 33 -3.81 -23.56 13.24
CA PHE A 33 -3.76 -23.96 11.84
C PHE A 33 -4.21 -22.79 10.97
N ASP A 34 -3.61 -22.70 9.79
CA ASP A 34 -4.04 -21.75 8.77
C ASP A 34 -5.35 -22.27 8.16
N GLU A 35 -6.45 -21.55 8.39
CA GLU A 35 -7.78 -21.94 7.89
C GLU A 35 -7.84 -22.09 6.37
N LEU A 36 -6.95 -21.41 5.62
CA LEU A 36 -6.87 -21.50 4.17
C LEU A 36 -6.10 -22.74 3.71
N ARG A 37 -5.09 -23.16 4.46
CA ARG A 37 -4.28 -24.36 4.15
C ARG A 37 -4.90 -25.65 4.68
N ASP A 38 -5.53 -25.59 5.85
CA ASP A 38 -6.20 -26.73 6.49
C ASP A 38 -7.72 -26.49 6.54
N SER A 39 -8.32 -26.54 5.35
CA SER A 39 -9.76 -26.40 5.14
C SER A 39 -10.55 -27.45 5.93
N ARG A 40 -9.98 -28.65 6.14
CA ARG A 40 -10.60 -29.72 6.90
C ARG A 40 -10.77 -29.36 8.36
N ARG A 41 -9.69 -28.96 9.06
CA ARG A 41 -9.79 -28.53 10.46
C ARG A 41 -10.71 -27.31 10.59
N SER A 42 -10.71 -26.42 9.59
CA SER A 42 -11.62 -25.27 9.55
C SER A 42 -13.09 -25.71 9.50
N ILE A 43 -13.47 -26.62 8.60
CA ILE A 43 -14.85 -27.12 8.46
C ILE A 43 -15.31 -27.89 9.71
N LEU A 44 -14.42 -28.68 10.32
CA LEU A 44 -14.73 -29.39 11.55
C LEU A 44 -14.97 -28.41 12.71
N LEU A 45 -14.13 -27.39 12.83
CA LEU A 45 -14.30 -26.34 13.84
C LEU A 45 -15.60 -25.55 13.62
N ASP A 46 -15.95 -25.25 12.37
CA ASP A 46 -17.24 -24.65 12.01
C ASP A 46 -18.41 -25.54 12.40
N THR A 47 -18.33 -26.86 12.15
CA THR A 47 -19.40 -27.79 12.52
C THR A 47 -19.62 -27.82 14.05
N LEU A 48 -18.54 -27.77 14.83
CA LEU A 48 -18.61 -27.69 16.30
C LEU A 48 -19.14 -26.34 16.78
N TYR A 49 -18.79 -25.24 16.10
CA TYR A 49 -19.31 -23.92 16.40
C TYR A 49 -20.83 -23.84 16.12
N GLU A 50 -21.28 -24.30 14.95
CA GLU A 50 -22.70 -24.28 14.59
C GLU A 50 -23.53 -25.18 15.51
N SER A 51 -22.98 -26.28 16.05
CA SER A 51 -23.70 -27.08 17.06
C SER A 51 -23.90 -26.34 18.39
N ILE A 52 -22.97 -25.45 18.77
CA ILE A 52 -23.15 -24.53 19.91
C ILE A 52 -24.25 -23.52 19.61
N ILE A 53 -24.21 -22.87 18.43
CA ILE A 53 -25.21 -21.88 18.03
C ILE A 53 -26.60 -22.50 18.01
N PHE A 54 -26.72 -23.71 17.46
CA PHE A 54 -27.96 -24.48 17.48
C PHE A 54 -28.47 -24.74 18.90
N ALA A 55 -27.63 -25.30 19.78
CA ALA A 55 -28.03 -25.66 21.13
C ALA A 55 -28.45 -24.42 21.95
N VAL A 56 -27.73 -23.31 21.82
CA VAL A 56 -28.09 -22.03 22.45
C VAL A 56 -29.40 -21.49 21.86
N GLY A 57 -29.57 -21.51 20.54
CA GLY A 57 -30.78 -21.05 19.86
C GLY A 57 -32.03 -21.87 20.19
N LYS A 58 -31.87 -23.15 20.55
CA LYS A 58 -32.95 -24.01 21.04
C LYS A 58 -33.17 -23.92 22.56
N GLY A 59 -32.38 -23.14 23.28
CA GLY A 59 -32.56 -22.89 24.72
C GLY A 59 -31.94 -23.94 25.64
N PHE A 60 -30.92 -24.69 25.19
CA PHE A 60 -30.27 -25.69 26.01
C PHE A 60 -29.52 -25.02 27.19
N PRO A 61 -29.55 -25.59 28.40
CA PRO A 61 -28.72 -25.14 29.51
C PRO A 61 -27.22 -25.20 29.15
N TRP A 62 -26.41 -24.25 29.63
CA TRP A 62 -24.98 -24.18 29.29
C TRP A 62 -24.17 -25.47 29.58
N ARG A 63 -24.60 -26.27 30.55
CA ARG A 63 -24.00 -27.60 30.82
C ARG A 63 -24.29 -28.58 29.68
N GLU A 64 -25.52 -28.59 29.19
CA GLU A 64 -25.95 -29.43 28.07
C GLU A 64 -25.32 -28.95 26.76
N VAL A 65 -25.18 -27.64 26.53
CA VAL A 65 -24.47 -27.11 25.35
C VAL A 65 -23.04 -27.65 25.27
N ALA A 66 -22.32 -27.74 26.39
CA ALA A 66 -20.98 -28.34 26.41
C ALA A 66 -21.00 -29.84 26.06
N GLN A 67 -22.06 -30.56 26.44
CA GLN A 67 -22.26 -31.95 26.05
C GLN A 67 -22.62 -32.10 24.58
N VAL A 68 -23.35 -31.15 23.98
CA VAL A 68 -23.65 -31.16 22.53
C VAL A 68 -22.37 -31.10 21.71
N VAL A 69 -21.39 -30.29 22.12
CA VAL A 69 -20.09 -30.20 21.42
C VAL A 69 -19.35 -31.53 21.50
N LYS A 70 -19.28 -32.15 22.68
CA LYS A 70 -18.66 -33.47 22.87
C LYS A 70 -19.36 -34.55 22.05
N PHE A 71 -20.69 -34.58 22.10
CA PHE A 71 -21.52 -35.46 21.28
C PHE A 71 -21.20 -35.29 19.78
N THR A 72 -21.12 -34.04 19.31
CA THR A 72 -20.80 -33.73 17.91
C THR A 72 -19.41 -34.24 17.54
N GLU A 73 -18.42 -33.99 18.39
CA GLU A 73 -17.04 -34.42 18.17
C GLU A 73 -16.91 -35.95 18.11
N GLU A 74 -17.55 -36.66 19.04
CA GLU A 74 -17.58 -38.12 19.07
C GLU A 74 -18.29 -38.70 17.84
N LEU A 75 -19.45 -38.16 17.48
CA LEU A 75 -20.19 -38.59 16.29
C LEU A 75 -19.36 -38.46 15.02
N LEU A 76 -18.69 -37.31 14.82
CA LEU A 76 -17.84 -37.08 13.65
C LEU A 76 -16.64 -38.03 13.60
N LYS A 77 -16.06 -38.39 14.75
CA LYS A 77 -14.94 -39.34 14.84
C LYS A 77 -15.38 -40.77 14.52
N GLU A 78 -16.49 -41.21 15.09
CA GLU A 78 -16.97 -42.59 14.96
C GLU A 78 -17.59 -42.90 13.60
N THR A 79 -18.10 -41.88 12.90
CA THR A 79 -18.69 -42.04 11.57
C THR A 79 -17.67 -41.94 10.44
N LYS A 80 -16.40 -41.67 10.73
CA LYS A 80 -15.34 -41.53 9.71
C LYS A 80 -15.16 -42.86 8.95
N GLY A 81 -15.43 -42.84 7.64
CA GLY A 81 -15.27 -44.01 6.77
C GLY A 81 -16.44 -45.00 6.80
N CYS A 82 -17.52 -44.70 7.54
CA CYS A 82 -18.71 -45.55 7.62
C CYS A 82 -19.69 -45.29 6.48
N SER A 83 -20.55 -46.26 6.19
CA SER A 83 -21.71 -46.09 5.32
C SER A 83 -22.78 -45.20 5.98
N ILE A 84 -23.70 -44.64 5.17
CA ILE A 84 -24.79 -43.80 5.70
C ILE A 84 -25.71 -44.58 6.66
N THR A 85 -25.93 -45.87 6.39
CA THR A 85 -26.74 -46.75 7.24
C THR A 85 -26.08 -46.95 8.60
N GLU A 86 -24.76 -47.13 8.63
CA GLU A 86 -23.99 -47.22 9.88
C GLU A 86 -23.97 -45.88 10.63
N ALA A 87 -23.88 -44.75 9.91
CA ALA A 87 -23.93 -43.45 10.56
C ALA A 87 -25.28 -43.18 11.27
N VAL A 88 -26.38 -43.64 10.69
CA VAL A 88 -27.71 -43.55 11.33
C VAL A 88 -27.77 -44.44 12.57
N THR A 89 -27.19 -45.64 12.54
CA THR A 89 -27.15 -46.52 13.73
C THR A 89 -26.24 -45.96 14.82
N ILE A 90 -25.09 -45.40 14.47
CA ILE A 90 -24.16 -44.71 15.39
C ILE A 90 -24.88 -43.51 16.04
N LEU A 91 -25.57 -42.68 15.26
CA LEU A 91 -26.35 -41.55 15.78
C LEU A 91 -27.41 -42.03 16.79
N GLY A 92 -28.16 -43.09 16.46
CA GLY A 92 -29.17 -43.66 17.35
C GLY A 92 -28.58 -44.23 18.64
N ASN A 93 -27.43 -44.91 18.57
CA ASN A 93 -26.73 -45.43 19.74
C ASN A 93 -26.21 -44.29 20.63
N LYS A 94 -25.60 -43.26 20.04
CA LYS A 94 -25.13 -42.08 20.78
C LYS A 94 -26.25 -41.32 21.46
N LEU A 95 -27.40 -41.16 20.81
CA LEU A 95 -28.57 -40.52 21.44
C LEU A 95 -29.06 -41.31 22.67
N ARG A 96 -28.94 -42.65 22.64
CA ARG A 96 -29.26 -43.52 23.78
C ARG A 96 -28.25 -43.36 24.91
N ASP A 97 -26.95 -43.32 24.60
CA ASP A 97 -25.89 -43.14 25.60
C ASP A 97 -26.01 -41.80 26.35
N TYR A 98 -26.45 -40.77 25.64
CA TYR A 98 -26.64 -39.42 26.18
C TYR A 98 -28.04 -39.16 26.75
N GLN A 99 -28.92 -40.17 26.81
CA GLN A 99 -30.30 -40.02 27.30
C GLN A 99 -30.37 -39.55 28.76
N GLY A 100 -29.36 -39.87 29.58
CA GLY A 100 -29.26 -39.39 30.97
C GLY A 100 -28.72 -37.96 31.14
N GLN A 101 -28.20 -37.35 30.06
CA GLN A 101 -27.56 -36.02 30.10
C GLN A 101 -28.42 -34.90 29.51
N PHE A 102 -29.44 -35.25 28.73
CA PHE A 102 -30.33 -34.31 28.05
C PHE A 102 -31.79 -34.62 28.36
N ASN A 103 -32.62 -33.58 28.35
CA ASN A 103 -34.07 -33.75 28.41
C ASN A 103 -34.61 -34.39 27.13
N THR A 104 -35.76 -35.06 27.20
CA THR A 104 -36.40 -35.71 26.04
C THR A 104 -36.65 -34.75 24.88
N THR A 105 -37.06 -33.52 25.17
CA THR A 105 -37.27 -32.46 24.16
C THR A 105 -35.96 -32.05 23.49
N HIS A 106 -34.89 -31.93 24.26
CA HIS A 106 -33.55 -31.58 23.76
C HIS A 106 -32.94 -32.71 22.93
N LEU A 107 -33.13 -33.98 23.32
CA LEU A 107 -32.72 -35.14 22.53
C LEU A 107 -33.42 -35.20 21.17
N LEU A 108 -34.73 -34.95 21.13
CA LEU A 108 -35.47 -34.89 19.87
C LEU A 108 -34.98 -33.75 18.99
N ALA A 109 -34.77 -32.56 19.55
CA ALA A 109 -34.21 -31.42 18.81
C ALA A 109 -32.81 -31.73 18.27
N LEU A 110 -31.97 -32.42 19.05
CA LEU A 110 -30.62 -32.83 18.64
C LEU A 110 -30.68 -33.86 17.50
N CYS A 111 -31.58 -34.84 17.59
CA CYS A 111 -31.83 -35.82 16.54
C CYS A 111 -32.25 -35.14 15.24
N ASP A 112 -33.23 -34.23 15.29
CA ASP A 112 -33.71 -33.48 14.13
C ASP A 112 -32.59 -32.62 13.52
N TYR A 113 -31.77 -31.99 14.36
CA TYR A 113 -30.62 -31.22 13.91
C TYR A 113 -29.64 -32.08 13.11
N PHE A 114 -29.14 -33.18 13.68
CA PHE A 114 -28.18 -34.04 12.99
C PHE A 114 -28.80 -34.76 11.80
N HIS A 115 -30.09 -35.06 11.82
CA HIS A 115 -30.76 -35.61 10.65
C HIS A 115 -30.73 -34.61 9.49
N ASN A 116 -31.06 -33.34 9.75
CA ASN A 116 -31.17 -32.30 8.72
C ASN A 116 -29.81 -31.72 8.27
N THR A 117 -28.82 -31.66 9.17
CA THR A 117 -27.49 -31.10 8.86
C THR A 117 -26.52 -32.20 8.44
N PHE A 118 -26.29 -33.19 9.29
CA PHE A 118 -25.25 -34.19 9.12
C PHE A 118 -25.68 -35.35 8.20
N ILE A 119 -26.79 -36.02 8.50
CA ILE A 119 -27.23 -37.21 7.74
C ILE A 119 -27.66 -36.85 6.32
N ARG A 120 -28.44 -35.78 6.15
CA ARG A 120 -28.87 -35.30 4.83
C ARG A 120 -27.69 -34.97 3.90
N HIS A 121 -26.60 -34.49 4.48
CA HIS A 121 -25.38 -34.10 3.75
C HIS A 121 -24.21 -35.07 4.00
N TYR A 122 -24.50 -36.32 4.38
CA TYR A 122 -23.49 -37.26 4.87
C TYR A 122 -22.32 -37.48 3.92
N LYS A 123 -22.58 -37.49 2.60
CA LYS A 123 -21.51 -37.62 1.58
C LYS A 123 -20.51 -36.47 1.62
N LEU A 124 -20.96 -35.24 1.91
CA LEU A 124 -20.09 -34.07 2.05
C LEU A 124 -19.22 -34.18 3.31
N TYR A 125 -19.82 -34.61 4.42
CA TYR A 125 -19.07 -34.87 5.65
C TYR A 125 -18.06 -36.00 5.47
N GLN A 126 -18.40 -37.10 4.79
CA GLN A 126 -17.47 -38.19 4.49
C GLN A 126 -16.32 -37.75 3.59
N TYR A 127 -16.57 -36.85 2.64
CA TYR A 127 -15.50 -36.27 1.83
C TYR A 127 -14.47 -35.52 2.70
N VAL A 128 -14.95 -34.70 3.64
CA VAL A 128 -14.08 -33.95 4.57
C VAL A 128 -13.42 -34.84 5.63
N LEU A 129 -14.13 -35.87 6.12
CA LEU A 129 -13.65 -36.76 7.17
C LEU A 129 -12.72 -37.86 6.64
N GLY A 130 -12.95 -38.36 5.43
CA GLY A 130 -12.34 -39.58 4.90
C GLY A 130 -11.06 -39.39 4.10
N GLN A 131 -10.87 -38.25 3.42
CA GLN A 131 -9.68 -38.00 2.60
C GLN A 131 -8.73 -37.00 3.27
N ASP A 132 -7.44 -37.33 3.30
CA ASP A 132 -6.39 -36.35 3.53
C ASP A 132 -6.15 -35.62 2.19
N GLN A 133 -6.43 -34.32 2.15
CA GLN A 133 -6.19 -33.52 0.95
C GLN A 133 -4.71 -33.12 0.91
N ASP A 134 -3.99 -33.51 -0.15
CA ASP A 134 -2.72 -32.89 -0.51
C ASP A 134 -3.01 -31.50 -1.09
N VAL A 135 -3.11 -30.50 -0.20
CA VAL A 135 -3.37 -29.12 -0.59
C VAL A 135 -2.09 -28.52 -1.18
N ASN A 136 -1.95 -28.59 -2.51
CA ASN A 136 -0.92 -27.88 -3.26
C ASN A 136 -1.28 -26.39 -3.39
N LEU A 137 -1.24 -25.64 -2.27
CA LEU A 137 -1.51 -24.20 -2.27
C LEU A 137 -0.24 -23.43 -2.64
N THR A 138 -0.18 -22.87 -3.85
CA THR A 138 0.85 -21.89 -4.22
C THR A 138 0.43 -20.52 -3.70
N VAL A 139 0.85 -20.15 -2.50
CA VAL A 139 0.62 -18.81 -1.94
C VAL A 139 1.71 -17.87 -2.45
N THR A 140 1.34 -16.93 -3.33
CA THR A 140 2.20 -15.84 -3.77
C THR A 140 1.85 -14.56 -3.01
N ASN A 141 2.80 -14.03 -2.25
CA ASN A 141 2.64 -12.74 -1.58
C ASN A 141 2.98 -11.63 -2.59
N LEU A 142 2.00 -10.80 -2.95
CA LEU A 142 2.19 -9.62 -3.77
C LEU A 142 2.23 -8.39 -2.87
N GLU A 143 3.39 -7.75 -2.79
CA GLU A 143 3.51 -6.46 -2.11
C GLU A 143 2.90 -5.36 -2.99
N VAL A 144 1.79 -4.80 -2.53
CA VAL A 144 1.12 -3.68 -3.21
C VAL A 144 1.66 -2.38 -2.61
N CYS A 145 2.50 -1.67 -3.38
CA CYS A 145 2.97 -0.34 -2.98
C CYS A 145 1.83 0.66 -3.07
N THR A 146 1.56 1.37 -1.97
CA THR A 146 0.64 2.52 -1.98
C THR A 146 1.39 3.78 -2.44
N PRO A 147 0.71 4.68 -3.19
CA PRO A 147 1.33 5.94 -3.58
C PRO A 147 1.72 6.75 -2.34
N PRO A 148 2.81 7.54 -2.41
CA PRO A 148 3.21 8.39 -1.29
C PRO A 148 2.09 9.36 -0.92
N GLN A 149 1.95 9.62 0.37
CA GLN A 149 0.94 10.54 0.86
C GLN A 149 1.19 11.94 0.28
N PRO A 150 0.18 12.62 -0.27
CA PRO A 150 0.35 13.96 -0.80
C PRO A 150 0.75 14.93 0.31
N LEU A 151 1.55 15.93 -0.05
CA LEU A 151 1.97 16.98 0.85
C LEU A 151 0.78 17.81 1.35
N PRO A 152 0.89 18.45 2.53
CA PRO A 152 -0.14 19.33 3.05
C PRO A 152 -0.49 20.45 2.07
N LEU A 153 -1.77 20.84 2.01
CA LEU A 153 -2.23 21.96 1.17
C LEU A 153 -1.58 23.30 1.52
N ALA A 154 -1.01 23.45 2.73
CA ALA A 154 -0.25 24.62 3.12
C ALA A 154 1.05 24.82 2.31
N GLU A 155 1.59 23.73 1.74
CA GLU A 155 2.73 23.77 0.81
C GLU A 155 2.28 23.99 -0.64
N GLY A 156 0.96 24.10 -0.87
CA GLY A 156 0.40 24.39 -2.18
C GLY A 156 0.82 25.77 -2.67
N LYS A 157 1.33 25.83 -3.90
CA LYS A 157 1.55 27.10 -4.61
C LYS A 157 0.31 27.47 -5.40
N ASP A 158 0.04 28.78 -5.49
CA ASP A 158 -0.97 29.27 -6.41
C ASP A 158 -0.61 28.88 -7.86
N ARG A 159 -1.65 28.60 -8.66
CA ARG A 159 -1.48 28.11 -10.04
C ARG A 159 -0.69 29.09 -10.91
N GLU A 160 -0.93 30.39 -10.75
CA GLU A 160 -0.27 31.40 -11.60
C GLU A 160 1.17 31.64 -11.14
N VAL A 161 1.44 31.57 -9.83
CA VAL A 161 2.82 31.58 -9.29
C VAL A 161 3.60 30.36 -9.79
N TRP A 162 2.99 29.16 -9.74
CA TRP A 162 3.64 27.94 -10.21
C TRP A 162 3.95 27.96 -11.71
N LYS A 163 3.01 28.41 -12.55
CA LYS A 163 3.25 28.56 -13.99
C LYS A 163 4.37 29.56 -14.28
N HIS A 164 4.40 30.67 -13.54
CA HIS A 164 5.45 31.68 -13.69
C HIS A 164 6.82 31.13 -13.33
N GLU A 165 6.93 30.42 -12.20
CA GLU A 165 8.17 29.73 -11.79
C GLU A 165 8.60 28.68 -12.83
N GLN A 166 7.65 27.92 -13.39
CA GLN A 166 7.94 26.92 -14.42
C GLN A 166 8.51 27.57 -15.69
N GLN A 167 7.93 28.68 -16.15
CA GLN A 167 8.44 29.42 -17.31
C GLN A 167 9.83 30.02 -17.04
N LEU A 168 10.09 30.49 -15.82
CA LEU A 168 11.42 30.99 -15.44
C LEU A 168 12.47 29.88 -15.44
N GLU A 169 12.13 28.68 -14.96
CA GLU A 169 13.03 27.52 -15.00
C GLU A 169 13.27 27.03 -16.42
N GLU A 170 12.26 27.02 -17.28
CA GLU A 170 12.43 26.67 -18.70
C GLU A 170 13.41 27.64 -19.39
N LEU A 171 13.28 28.94 -19.18
CA LEU A 171 14.23 29.92 -19.73
C LEU A 171 15.63 29.78 -19.12
N SER A 172 15.72 29.49 -17.82
CA SER A 172 16.99 29.29 -17.11
C SER A 172 17.74 28.06 -17.64
N THR A 173 17.03 26.94 -17.82
CA THR A 173 17.59 25.70 -18.37
C THR A 173 17.98 25.87 -19.83
N ALA A 174 17.18 26.56 -20.65
CA ALA A 174 17.54 26.90 -22.03
C ALA A 174 18.81 27.78 -22.10
N GLU A 175 18.96 28.77 -21.22
CA GLU A 175 20.17 29.60 -21.14
C GLU A 175 21.41 28.77 -20.79
N VAL A 176 21.30 27.89 -19.78
CA VAL A 176 22.39 26.97 -19.39
C VAL A 176 22.74 26.03 -20.53
N GLN A 177 21.74 25.45 -21.21
CA GLN A 177 21.96 24.55 -22.34
C GLN A 177 22.71 25.26 -23.48
N LYS A 178 22.33 26.49 -23.83
CA LYS A 178 23.03 27.28 -24.86
C LYS A 178 24.50 27.53 -24.48
N ARG A 179 24.78 27.85 -23.21
CA ARG A 179 26.17 28.02 -22.71
C ARG A 179 26.97 26.73 -22.77
N THR A 180 26.37 25.60 -22.39
CA THR A 180 27.03 24.30 -22.45
C THR A 180 27.35 23.91 -23.88
N ASN A 181 26.40 24.09 -24.80
CA ASN A 181 26.60 23.81 -26.23
C ASN A 181 27.73 24.67 -26.81
N MET A 182 27.82 25.95 -26.41
CA MET A 182 28.93 26.83 -26.78
C MET A 182 30.29 26.27 -26.36
N LEU A 183 30.41 25.83 -25.10
CA LEU A 183 31.66 25.25 -24.58
C LEU A 183 32.02 23.94 -25.31
N LEU A 184 31.03 23.09 -25.57
CA LEU A 184 31.23 21.83 -26.28
C LEU A 184 31.69 22.07 -27.73
N LEU A 185 31.04 22.96 -28.47
CA LEU A 185 31.44 23.25 -29.85
C LEU A 185 32.84 23.89 -29.89
N LYS A 186 33.14 24.81 -28.97
CA LYS A 186 34.48 25.40 -28.86
C LYS A 186 35.55 24.36 -28.61
N GLY A 187 35.24 23.32 -27.82
CA GLY A 187 36.11 22.17 -27.62
C GLY A 187 36.27 21.33 -28.90
N ALA A 188 35.16 21.02 -29.59
CA ALA A 188 35.16 20.23 -30.81
C ALA A 188 35.95 20.90 -31.94
N LEU A 189 35.71 22.18 -32.21
CA LEU A 189 36.43 22.95 -33.23
C LEU A 189 37.92 23.05 -32.93
N ARG A 190 38.32 23.16 -31.66
CA ARG A 190 39.74 23.13 -31.26
C ARG A 190 40.38 21.78 -31.55
N LEU A 191 39.66 20.68 -31.32
CA LEU A 191 40.16 19.34 -31.56
C LEU A 191 40.26 19.07 -33.08
N GLU A 192 39.27 19.49 -33.85
CA GLU A 192 39.28 19.43 -35.32
C GLU A 192 40.42 20.26 -35.92
N GLN A 193 40.62 21.47 -35.42
CA GLN A 193 41.76 22.32 -35.80
C GLN A 193 43.10 21.61 -35.55
N GLN A 194 43.27 21.00 -34.38
CA GLN A 194 44.49 20.24 -34.05
C GLN A 194 44.69 19.05 -34.99
N HIS A 195 43.61 18.33 -35.30
CA HIS A 195 43.64 17.20 -36.21
C HIS A 195 44.06 17.62 -37.63
N LEU A 196 43.42 18.67 -38.18
CA LEU A 196 43.70 19.13 -39.54
C LEU A 196 45.12 19.71 -39.67
N LEU A 197 45.60 20.40 -38.63
CA LEU A 197 47.00 20.81 -38.55
C LEU A 197 47.93 19.60 -38.48
N GLN A 198 47.63 18.60 -37.66
CA GLN A 198 48.44 17.39 -37.55
C GLN A 198 48.48 16.59 -38.87
N GLU A 199 47.36 16.50 -39.59
CA GLU A 199 47.28 15.86 -40.91
C GLU A 199 48.13 16.61 -41.94
N THR A 200 47.99 17.93 -42.02
CA THR A 200 48.82 18.75 -42.94
C THR A 200 50.31 18.65 -42.62
N PHE A 201 50.69 18.58 -41.34
CA PHE A 201 52.08 18.31 -40.93
C PHE A 201 52.52 16.86 -41.16
N SER A 202 51.61 15.88 -41.24
CA SER A 202 51.93 14.45 -41.44
C SER A 202 51.93 14.02 -42.90
N GLN A 203 51.23 14.74 -43.78
CA GLN A 203 51.27 14.51 -45.23
C GLN A 203 52.62 14.90 -45.87
N LEU A 204 53.57 15.41 -45.09
CA LEU A 204 54.97 15.56 -45.47
C LEU A 204 55.59 14.15 -45.67
N PRO A 205 55.94 13.74 -46.90
CA PRO A 205 56.53 12.42 -47.14
C PRO A 205 57.86 12.28 -46.39
N GLY A 206 58.01 11.15 -45.70
CA GLY A 206 59.01 10.92 -44.66
C GLY A 206 60.42 11.45 -44.93
N ARG A 207 60.83 12.48 -44.19
CA ARG A 207 62.21 12.99 -44.17
C ARG A 207 62.56 13.48 -42.78
N ARG A 208 63.14 12.60 -41.97
CA ARG A 208 63.65 12.99 -40.65
C ARG A 208 64.86 13.94 -40.73
N HIS A 209 65.55 14.08 -41.87
CA HIS A 209 66.80 14.86 -41.97
C HIS A 209 67.09 15.55 -43.33
N GLN A 210 66.09 16.13 -44.02
CA GLN A 210 66.37 16.96 -45.21
C GLN A 210 65.75 18.36 -45.08
N THR A 211 66.53 19.39 -45.44
CA THR A 211 66.14 20.80 -45.43
C THR A 211 64.93 21.03 -46.33
N LEU A 212 63.87 21.61 -45.76
CA LEU A 212 62.67 22.01 -46.50
C LEU A 212 63.01 23.09 -47.52
N ASN A 213 62.49 22.97 -48.74
CA ASN A 213 62.61 24.04 -49.72
C ASN A 213 61.74 25.23 -49.26
N ARG A 214 62.20 26.46 -49.54
CA ARG A 214 61.48 27.68 -49.17
C ARG A 214 60.03 27.69 -49.67
N GLU A 215 59.80 27.21 -50.89
CA GLU A 215 58.47 27.15 -51.52
C GLU A 215 57.54 26.13 -50.84
N GLU A 216 58.07 25.01 -50.34
CA GLU A 216 57.30 24.00 -49.61
C GLU A 216 56.91 24.52 -48.22
N LEU A 217 57.82 25.25 -47.57
CA LEU A 217 57.57 25.90 -46.29
C LEU A 217 56.53 27.01 -46.41
N GLU A 218 56.63 27.85 -47.45
CA GLU A 218 55.66 28.91 -47.71
C GLU A 218 54.25 28.32 -47.93
N LYS A 219 54.13 27.23 -48.71
CA LYS A 219 52.86 26.52 -48.91
C LYS A 219 52.28 25.98 -47.60
N LEU A 220 53.09 25.29 -46.79
CA LEU A 220 52.66 24.75 -45.50
C LEU A 220 52.19 25.84 -44.53
N ILE A 221 52.90 26.97 -44.49
CA ILE A 221 52.52 28.13 -43.68
C ILE A 221 51.19 28.71 -44.18
N THR A 222 51.02 28.88 -45.49
CA THR A 222 49.75 29.39 -46.04
C THR A 222 48.58 28.48 -45.73
N GLU A 223 48.77 27.16 -45.78
CA GLU A 223 47.74 26.16 -45.49
C GLU A 223 47.38 26.14 -43.99
N ALA A 224 48.38 26.18 -43.10
CA ALA A 224 48.16 26.27 -41.67
C ALA A 224 47.44 27.57 -41.27
N ILE A 225 47.81 28.70 -41.90
CA ILE A 225 47.12 29.98 -41.70
C ILE A 225 45.68 29.90 -42.20
N HIS A 226 45.45 29.28 -43.36
CA HIS A 226 44.10 29.12 -43.91
C HIS A 226 43.20 28.31 -42.98
N ILE A 227 43.70 27.18 -42.46
CA ILE A 227 43.00 26.35 -41.45
C ILE A 227 42.68 27.17 -40.21
N GLN A 228 43.63 27.95 -39.69
CA GLN A 228 43.40 28.79 -38.52
C GLN A 228 42.36 29.88 -38.76
N ILE A 229 42.35 30.49 -39.95
CA ILE A 229 41.40 31.54 -40.31
C ILE A 229 39.98 30.97 -40.45
N GLU A 230 39.80 29.84 -41.15
CA GLU A 230 38.46 29.25 -41.32
C GLU A 230 37.90 28.76 -39.98
N CYS A 231 38.69 28.07 -39.14
CA CYS A 231 38.24 27.67 -37.80
C CYS A 231 37.87 28.88 -36.92
N LEU A 232 38.63 29.98 -36.99
CA LEU A 232 38.34 31.20 -36.24
C LEU A 232 37.04 31.86 -36.72
N LYS A 233 36.83 31.91 -38.04
CA LYS A 233 35.63 32.47 -38.65
C LYS A 233 34.38 31.70 -38.23
N GLU A 234 34.41 30.37 -38.28
CA GLU A 234 33.29 29.53 -37.83
C GLU A 234 33.00 29.72 -36.34
N LEU A 235 34.04 29.77 -35.52
CA LEU A 235 33.91 30.00 -34.08
C LEU A 235 33.28 31.37 -33.78
N LEU A 236 33.75 32.44 -34.44
CA LEU A 236 33.20 33.79 -34.26
C LEU A 236 31.73 33.87 -34.71
N GLN A 237 31.40 33.29 -35.86
CA GLN A 237 30.03 33.27 -36.36
C GLN A 237 29.08 32.58 -35.38
N TYR A 238 29.51 31.45 -34.81
CA TYR A 238 28.73 30.72 -33.82
C TYR A 238 28.64 31.42 -32.47
N GLU A 239 29.75 31.99 -31.97
CA GLU A 239 29.75 32.77 -30.72
C GLU A 239 28.82 33.98 -30.81
N ILE A 240 28.79 34.68 -31.94
CA ILE A 240 27.86 35.78 -32.19
C ILE A 240 26.42 35.27 -32.13
N GLN A 241 26.10 34.20 -32.87
CA GLN A 241 24.74 33.65 -32.91
C GLN A 241 24.25 33.22 -31.53
N ILE A 242 25.05 32.46 -30.78
CA ILE A 242 24.70 32.04 -29.42
C ILE A 242 24.56 33.23 -28.47
N THR A 243 25.44 34.23 -28.60
CA THR A 243 25.36 35.40 -27.72
C THR A 243 24.04 36.14 -27.91
N PHE A 244 23.57 36.29 -29.16
CA PHE A 244 22.25 36.83 -29.44
C PHE A 244 21.13 35.96 -28.85
N ASP A 245 21.17 34.64 -29.05
CA ASP A 245 20.18 33.72 -28.47
C ASP A 245 20.13 33.84 -26.94
N ILE A 246 21.29 33.92 -26.25
CA ILE A 246 21.37 34.08 -24.79
C ILE A 246 20.82 35.44 -24.36
N LEU A 247 21.12 36.51 -25.10
CA LEU A 247 20.60 37.85 -24.80
C LEU A 247 19.08 37.89 -24.96
N ASP A 248 18.52 37.24 -25.97
CA ASP A 248 17.07 37.12 -26.16
C ASP A 248 16.42 36.35 -24.99
N LEU A 249 16.98 35.21 -24.59
CA LEU A 249 16.51 34.46 -23.41
C LEU A 249 16.57 35.31 -22.13
N LYS A 250 17.63 36.10 -21.93
CA LYS A 250 17.74 37.02 -20.81
C LYS A 250 16.72 38.15 -20.87
N LEU A 251 16.44 38.68 -22.05
CA LEU A 251 15.42 39.69 -22.25
C LEU A 251 14.04 39.14 -21.92
N GLN A 252 13.70 37.96 -22.44
CA GLN A 252 12.46 37.26 -22.12
C GLN A 252 12.32 37.03 -20.62
N LYS A 253 13.38 36.56 -19.94
CA LYS A 253 13.41 36.37 -18.48
C LYS A 253 13.18 37.69 -17.74
N LYS A 254 13.77 38.79 -18.19
CA LYS A 254 13.54 40.12 -17.57
C LYS A 254 12.10 40.58 -17.75
N THR A 255 11.53 40.43 -18.93
CA THR A 255 10.13 40.74 -19.22
C THR A 255 9.17 39.93 -18.35
N LEU A 256 9.42 38.63 -18.16
CA LEU A 256 8.62 37.77 -17.28
C LEU A 256 8.72 38.19 -15.80
N ASN A 257 9.91 38.62 -15.34
CA ASN A 257 10.07 39.11 -13.97
C ASN A 257 9.34 40.43 -13.71
N LEU A 258 9.22 41.30 -14.73
CA LEU A 258 8.43 42.53 -14.63
C LEU A 258 6.93 42.25 -14.50
N ASN A 259 6.46 41.12 -15.03
CA ASN A 259 5.08 40.66 -14.98
C ASN A 259 4.82 39.64 -13.86
N ALA A 260 5.64 39.63 -12.81
CA ALA A 260 5.51 38.69 -11.71
C ALA A 260 4.13 38.84 -11.02
N PRO A 261 3.39 37.73 -10.80
CA PRO A 261 2.14 37.78 -10.05
C PRO A 261 2.39 38.27 -8.63
N ILE A 262 1.63 39.26 -8.18
CA ILE A 262 1.68 39.76 -6.80
C ILE A 262 1.19 38.63 -5.90
N PRO A 263 1.96 38.21 -4.88
CA PRO A 263 1.49 37.21 -3.91
C PRO A 263 0.20 37.74 -3.26
N PRO A 264 -0.85 36.92 -3.12
CA PRO A 264 -2.02 37.33 -2.36
C PRO A 264 -1.57 37.75 -0.96
N LEU A 265 -1.84 39.00 -0.58
CA LEU A 265 -1.61 39.51 0.76
C LEU A 265 -2.39 38.62 1.72
N VAL A 266 -1.68 37.84 2.53
CA VAL A 266 -2.27 37.10 3.64
C VAL A 266 -2.90 38.14 4.57
N PRO A 267 -4.22 38.11 4.82
CA PRO A 267 -4.82 38.98 5.83
C PRO A 267 -4.15 38.66 7.16
N ILE A 268 -3.52 39.69 7.75
CA ILE A 268 -2.99 39.64 9.11
C ILE A 268 -4.10 39.13 10.03
N ALA A 269 -3.76 38.11 10.81
CA ALA A 269 -4.62 37.45 11.78
C ALA A 269 -5.52 38.45 12.52
N GLY A 270 -6.84 38.25 12.40
CA GLY A 270 -7.83 38.96 13.20
C GLY A 270 -7.59 38.69 14.68
N GLN A 271 -7.21 39.74 15.40
CA GLN A 271 -7.52 39.85 16.81
C GLN A 271 -9.05 39.86 16.99
N SER A 272 -9.54 39.00 17.87
CA SER A 272 -10.69 39.16 18.78
C SER A 272 -11.54 37.88 18.85
N GLY A 273 -11.72 37.39 20.08
CA GLY A 273 -12.56 36.22 20.36
C GLY A 273 -12.30 35.58 21.71
N GLN A 274 -11.90 36.34 22.73
CA GLN A 274 -12.00 35.89 24.13
C GLN A 274 -12.76 36.97 24.90
N ASP A 275 -14.06 37.03 24.64
CA ASP A 275 -15.01 37.78 25.46
C ASP A 275 -15.47 36.89 26.61
N GLU A 276 -15.47 37.47 27.79
CA GLU A 276 -15.71 36.85 29.09
C GLU A 276 -17.09 36.18 29.17
N ALA A 277 -17.10 34.89 29.47
CA ALA A 277 -18.27 34.21 30.00
C ALA A 277 -18.45 34.55 31.50
N LEU A 278 -18.84 35.79 31.80
CA LEU A 278 -19.32 36.19 33.12
C LEU A 278 -20.75 35.67 33.33
N LYS A 279 -20.81 34.55 34.08
CA LYS A 279 -22.03 33.88 34.53
C LYS A 279 -22.93 34.82 35.35
N LEU A 280 -24.07 35.20 34.80
CA LEU A 280 -25.22 35.71 35.56
C LEU A 280 -26.00 34.53 36.14
N SER A 281 -25.72 34.16 37.39
CA SER A 281 -26.54 33.24 38.17
C SER A 281 -27.72 33.99 38.82
N LYS A 282 -28.93 33.76 38.30
CA LYS A 282 -30.18 34.06 39.00
C LYS A 282 -30.40 33.01 40.10
N THR A 283 -30.48 33.46 41.35
CA THR A 283 -31.14 32.69 42.42
C THR A 283 -32.08 33.60 43.19
N ASN A 284 -33.36 33.21 43.14
CA ASN A 284 -34.49 33.83 43.80
C ASN A 284 -34.61 33.25 45.22
N LYS A 285 -34.81 34.08 46.27
CA LYS A 285 -35.51 33.70 47.52
C LYS A 285 -35.73 34.90 48.47
N GLY A 286 -36.98 35.39 48.49
CA GLY A 286 -37.82 35.43 49.71
C GLY A 286 -37.52 36.38 50.88
N LYS A 287 -38.37 37.43 50.99
CA LYS A 287 -39.03 37.98 52.20
C LYS A 287 -38.30 37.86 53.57
N LYS A 288 -38.10 39.02 54.23
CA LYS A 288 -38.65 39.32 55.57
C LYS A 288 -38.62 40.83 55.87
N ALA A 289 -39.49 41.21 56.79
CA ALA A 289 -39.98 42.57 57.04
C ALA A 289 -39.15 43.38 58.07
N LYS A 290 -39.58 44.65 58.19
CA LYS A 290 -39.59 45.55 59.37
C LYS A 290 -38.43 46.53 59.59
N ALA A 291 -38.79 47.80 59.34
CA ALA A 291 -39.00 48.86 60.35
C ALA A 291 -37.89 49.90 60.64
N LYS A 292 -38.40 51.15 60.76
CA LYS A 292 -37.83 52.39 61.34
C LYS A 292 -36.75 53.06 60.48
N LYS A 293 -36.80 54.36 60.23
CA LYS A 293 -37.40 55.50 60.95
C LYS A 293 -37.83 56.56 59.94
#